data_AF-A0A4R9C2V2-F1
#
_entry.id   AF-A0A4R9C2V2-F1
#
_cell.length_a   1.000
_cell.length_b   1.000
_cell.length_c   1.000
_cell.angle_alpha   90.00
_cell.angle_beta   90.00
_cell.angle_gamma   90.00
#
_symmetry.space_group_name_H-M   'P 1'
#
loop_
_entity.id
_entity.type
_entity.pdbx_description
1 polymer ?
#
loop_
_entity_poly.entity_id
_entity_poly.type
_entity_poly.pdbx_seq_one_letter_code
_entity_poly.pdbx_strand_id
1 'polypeptide(L)' 'MSKRESVYNPQADKKWYESNKEHKQYLNYRSISRSFIRNKATLEDLEELENLIEQRKKELD' A
#
# COMPACT_ATOMS: atom_id res chain seq x y z
N MET A 1 34.46 9.21 -7.08
CA MET A 1 33.59 8.81 -5.95
C MET A 1 33.56 7.29 -5.91
N SER A 2 34.06 6.67 -4.84
CA SER A 2 33.99 5.21 -4.68
C SER A 2 32.51 4.81 -4.60
N LYS A 3 32.06 3.91 -5.48
CA LYS A 3 30.69 3.36 -5.43
C LYS A 3 30.63 2.48 -4.19
N ARG A 4 29.82 2.83 -3.20
CA ARG A 4 29.54 1.91 -2.09
C ARG A 4 28.85 0.70 -2.69
N GLU A 5 29.47 -0.46 -2.57
CA GLU A 5 28.82 -1.72 -2.91
C GLU A 5 27.63 -1.91 -1.95
N SER A 6 26.45 -2.15 -2.51
CA SER A 6 25.28 -2.50 -1.71
C SER A 6 25.50 -3.90 -1.15
N VAL A 7 25.78 -3.99 0.14
CA VAL A 7 25.87 -5.29 0.82
C VAL A 7 24.44 -5.78 1.06
N TYR A 8 24.00 -6.76 0.27
CA TYR A 8 22.72 -7.43 0.49
C TYR A 8 22.79 -8.17 1.84
N ASN A 9 21.95 -7.76 2.80
CA ASN A 9 21.85 -8.41 4.11
C ASN A 9 20.41 -8.81 4.40
N PRO A 10 20.00 -10.03 4.00
CA PRO A 10 18.61 -10.48 4.14
C PRO A 10 18.15 -10.57 5.60
N GLN A 11 19.06 -10.74 6.58
CA GLN A 11 18.68 -10.76 7.99
C GLN A 11 18.33 -9.37 8.52
N ALA A 12 19.11 -8.35 8.11
CA ALA A 12 18.83 -6.96 8.45
C ALA A 12 17.52 -6.49 7.80
N ASP A 13 17.31 -6.84 6.53
CA ASP A 13 16.07 -6.56 5.81
C ASP A 13 14.88 -7.21 6.51
N LYS A 14 15.00 -8.50 6.90
CA LYS A 14 13.93 -9.21 7.61
C LYS A 14 13.55 -8.53 8.92
N LYS A 15 14.53 -8.13 9.75
CA LYS A 15 14.27 -7.40 11.00
C LYS A 15 13.57 -6.08 10.74
N TRP A 16 14.03 -5.33 9.73
CA TRP A 16 13.39 -4.07 9.35
C TRP A 16 11.96 -4.29 8.86
N TYR A 17 11.72 -5.33 8.06
CA TYR A 17 10.39 -5.70 7.59
C TYR A 17 9.45 -6.09 8.75
N GLU A 18 9.95 -6.79 9.75
CA GLU A 18 9.17 -7.17 10.94
C GLU A 18 8.78 -5.93 11.76
N SER A 19 9.73 -5.02 12.01
CA SER A 19 9.45 -3.77 12.73
C SER A 19 8.55 -2.78 11.98
N ASN A 20 8.49 -2.87 10.64
CA ASN A 20 7.71 -1.96 9.78
C ASN A 20 6.56 -2.66 9.05
N LYS A 21 6.11 -3.81 9.57
CA LYS A 21 5.13 -4.66 8.91
C LYS A 21 3.84 -3.92 8.57
N GLU A 22 3.29 -3.19 9.53
CA GLU A 22 2.03 -2.45 9.37
C GLU A 22 2.15 -1.33 8.33
N HIS A 23 3.23 -0.54 8.39
CA HIS A 23 3.46 0.53 7.42
C HIS A 23 3.63 -0.01 6.00
N LYS A 24 4.36 -1.12 5.85
CA LYS A 24 4.50 -1.82 4.57
C LYS A 24 3.15 -2.33 4.07
N GLN A 25 2.36 -2.95 4.93
CA GLN A 25 1.03 -3.42 4.58
C GLN A 25 0.13 -2.27 4.11
N TYR A 26 0.14 -1.15 4.83
CA TYR A 26 -0.57 0.07 4.44
C TYR A 26 -0.18 0.54 3.03
N LEU A 27 1.12 0.65 2.75
CA LEU A 27 1.61 1.07 1.43
C LEU A 27 1.23 0.06 0.34
N ASN A 28 1.29 -1.23 0.63
CA ASN A 28 0.93 -2.28 -0.30
C ASN A 28 -0.54 -2.19 -0.68
N TYR A 29 -1.44 -2.15 0.31
CA TYR A 29 -2.88 -2.00 0.07
C TYR A 29 -3.18 -0.72 -0.71
N ARG A 30 -2.58 0.41 -0.33
CA ARG A 30 -2.74 1.68 -1.03
C ARG A 30 -2.33 1.60 -2.51
N SER A 31 -1.24 0.91 -2.81
CA SER A 31 -0.76 0.73 -4.19
C SER A 31 -1.69 -0.17 -5.00
N ILE A 32 -2.09 -1.31 -4.41
CA ILE A 32 -3.00 -2.28 -5.03
C ILE A 32 -4.34 -1.62 -5.35
N SER A 33 -4.97 -0.94 -4.37
CA SER A 33 -6.26 -0.27 -4.57
C SER A 33 -6.19 0.78 -5.67
N ARG A 34 -5.10 1.56 -5.74
CA ARG A 34 -4.89 2.53 -6.83
C ARG A 34 -4.82 1.88 -8.20
N SER A 35 -4.10 0.76 -8.32
CA SER A 35 -3.99 0.04 -9.58
C SER A 35 -5.33 -0.57 -10.00
N PHE A 36 -6.06 -1.14 -9.04
CA PHE A 36 -7.39 -1.71 -9.27
C PHE A 36 -8.35 -0.66 -9.83
N ILE A 37 -8.51 0.46 -9.12
CA ILE A 37 -9.40 1.57 -9.53
C ILE A 37 -9.04 2.10 -10.93
N ARG A 38 -7.75 2.21 -11.26
CA ARG A 38 -7.31 2.77 -12.54
C ARG A 38 -7.44 1.83 -13.73
N ASN A 39 -7.21 0.54 -13.52
CA ASN A 39 -6.91 -0.38 -14.61
C ASN A 39 -7.82 -1.61 -14.68
N LYS A 40 -8.60 -1.89 -13.64
CA LYS A 40 -9.34 -3.15 -13.50
C LYS A 40 -10.80 -2.99 -13.10
N ALA A 41 -11.12 -1.98 -12.30
CA ALA A 41 -12.46 -1.76 -11.80
C ALA A 41 -13.48 -1.54 -12.93
N THR A 42 -14.64 -2.16 -12.79
CA THR A 42 -15.84 -1.88 -13.58
C THR A 42 -16.56 -0.65 -13.05
N LEU A 43 -17.61 -0.20 -13.75
CA LEU A 43 -18.42 0.93 -13.28
C LEU A 43 -19.10 0.61 -11.94
N GLU A 44 -19.65 -0.60 -11.80
CA GLU A 44 -20.29 -1.06 -10.55
C GLU A 44 -19.29 -1.08 -9.39
N ASP A 45 -18.07 -1.58 -9.61
CA ASP A 45 -17.01 -1.54 -8.59
C ASP A 45 -16.69 -0.11 -8.15
N LEU A 46 -16.65 0.84 -9.09
CA LEU A 46 -16.35 2.23 -8.78
C LEU A 46 -17.47 2.88 -7.96
N GLU A 47 -18.73 2.63 -8.33
CA GLU A 47 -19.89 3.11 -7.58
C GLU A 47 -19.92 2.54 -6.16
N GLU A 48 -19.64 1.25 -5.97
CA GLU A 48 -19.53 0.64 -4.64
C GLU A 48 -18.40 1.29 -3.83
N LEU A 49 -17.21 1.43 -4.43
CA LEU A 49 -16.04 2.01 -3.76
C LEU A 49 -16.28 3.47 -3.35
N GLU A 50 -16.98 4.26 -4.16
CA GLU A 50 -17.35 5.64 -3.81
C GLU A 50 -18.23 5.68 -2.56
N ASN A 51 -19.24 4.81 -2.47
CA ASN A 51 -20.10 4.70 -1.29
C ASN A 51 -19.30 4.31 -0.04
N LEU A 52 -18.41 3.33 -0.15
CA LEU A 52 -17.53 2.91 0.96
C LEU A 52 -16.59 4.04 1.42
N ILE A 53 -16.05 4.82 0.48
CA ILE A 53 -15.20 5.97 0.79
C ILE A 53 -15.99 7.06 1.51
N GLU A 54 -17.24 7.33 1.09
CA GLU A 54 -18.08 8.33 1.74
C GLU A 54 -18.41 7.94 3.19
N GLN A 55 -18.80 6.68 3.43
CA GLN A 55 -19.04 6.16 4.77
C GLN A 55 -17.79 6.29 5.65
N ARG A 56 -16.62 5.88 5.13
CA ARG A 56 -15.36 5.95 5.88
C ARG A 56 -14.95 7.36 6.26
N LYS A 57 -15.23 8.36 5.40
CA LYS A 57 -14.98 9.78 5.72
C LYS A 57 -15.85 10.25 6.87
N LYS A 58 -17.15 9.89 6.87
CA LYS A 58 -18.08 10.23 7.95
C LYS A 58 -17.68 9.63 9.30
N GLU A 59 -17.03 8.46 9.31
CA GLU A 59 -16.49 7.86 10.54
C GLU A 59 -15.20 8.51 11.06
N LEU A 60 -14.50 9.28 10.21
CA LEU A 60 -13.22 9.94 10.54
C LEU A 60 -13.36 11.41 10.91
N ASP A 61 -14.47 12.05 10.52
CA ASP A 61 -14.85 13.40 10.92
C ASP A 61 -15.39 13.41 12.36
#